data_AF-A0A645FAA2-F1
#
_entry.id   AF-A0A645FAA2-F1
#
_cell.length_a   1.000
_cell.length_b   1.000
_cell.length_c   1.000
_cell.angle_alpha   90.00
_cell.angle_beta   90.00
_cell.angle_gamma   90.00
#
_symmetry.space_group_name_H-M   'P 1'
#
loop_
_entity.id
_entity.type
_entity.pdbx_description
1 polymer ?
#
loop_
_entity_poly.entity_id
_entity_poly.type
_entity_poly.pdbx_seq_one_letter_code
_entity_poly.pdbx_strand_id
1 'polypeptide(L)' 'MAAGVLMIQEAGGLVSDLAGEANYLTTGNVVAGTPKVFGQLLPIIQAYRGDKLQA' A
#
# COMPACT_ATOMS: atom_id res chain seq x y z
N MET A 1 6.77 1.18 10.89
CA MET A 1 5.64 0.83 10.01
C MET A 1 4.57 0.01 10.74
N ALA A 2 4.92 -1.09 11.42
CA ALA A 2 3.95 -2.02 12.04
C ALA A 2 2.81 -1.40 12.88
N ALA A 3 3.09 -0.48 13.79
CA ALA A 3 2.05 0.15 14.62
C ALA A 3 1.06 1.01 13.79
N GLY A 4 1.56 1.73 12.79
CA GLY A 4 0.72 2.56 11.92
C GLY A 4 -0.17 1.73 10.99
N VAL A 5 0.30 0.57 10.53
CA VAL A 5 -0.49 -0.38 9.74
C VAL A 5 -1.73 -0.81 10.52
N LEU A 6 -1.56 -1.21 11.78
CA LEU A 6 -2.69 -1.59 12.64
C LEU A 6 -3.66 -0.43 12.83
N MET A 7 -3.18 0.78 13.12
CA MET A 7 -4.08 1.94 13.24
C MET A 7 -4.93 2.17 11.98
N ILE A 8 -4.34 2.01 10.79
CA ILE A 8 -5.07 2.18 9.51
C ILE A 8 -6.10 1.06 9.34
N GLN A 9 -5.73 -0.19 9.62
CA GLN A 9 -6.62 -1.35 9.49
C GLN A 9 -7.80 -1.28 10.46
N GLU A 10 -7.56 -0.93 11.73
CA GLU A 10 -8.61 -0.74 12.75
C GLU A 10 -9.56 0.42 12.41
N ALA A 11 -9.08 1.43 11.67
CA ALA A 11 -9.91 2.50 11.13
C ALA A 11 -10.67 2.10 9.84
N GLY A 12 -10.59 0.83 9.42
CA GLY A 12 -11.23 0.31 8.20
C GLY A 12 -10.50 0.66 6.90
N GLY A 13 -9.24 1.09 6.99
CA GLY A 13 -8.37 1.34 5.85
C GLY A 13 -7.73 0.08 5.30
N LEU A 14 -7.24 0.19 4.06
CA LEU A 14 -6.46 -0.84 3.38
C LEU A 14 -4.98 -0.43 3.35
N VAL A 15 -4.10 -1.42 3.40
CA VAL A 15 -2.63 -1.24 3.34
C VAL A 15 -2.03 -2.36 2.49
N SER A 16 -1.14 -1.99 1.56
CA SER A 16 -0.35 -2.92 0.74
C SER A 16 1.03 -2.33 0.43
N ASP A 17 1.87 -3.11 -0.23
CA ASP A 17 3.01 -2.59 -1.01
C ASP A 17 2.57 -2.03 -2.37
N LEU A 18 3.52 -1.66 -3.23
CA LEU A 18 3.25 -1.10 -4.57
C LEU A 18 2.78 -2.16 -5.57
N ALA A 19 2.94 -3.44 -5.26
CA ALA A 19 2.37 -4.55 -6.02
C ALA A 19 0.92 -4.87 -5.61
N GLY A 20 0.46 -4.33 -4.48
CA GLY A 20 -0.85 -4.65 -3.92
C GLY A 20 -0.81 -5.84 -2.96
N GLU A 21 0.39 -6.31 -2.60
CA GLU A 21 0.61 -7.45 -1.74
C GLU A 21 0.88 -7.01 -0.29
N ALA A 22 0.90 -7.99 0.63
CA ALA A 22 1.13 -7.75 2.06
C ALA A 22 2.62 -7.71 2.45
N ASN A 23 3.54 -7.35 1.54
CA ASN A 23 4.98 -7.36 1.80
C ASN A 23 5.53 -6.00 2.27
N TYR A 24 4.67 -5.02 2.54
CA TYR A 24 5.06 -3.65 2.94
C TYR A 24 5.98 -3.58 4.18
N LEU A 25 6.02 -4.60 5.04
CA LEU A 25 6.95 -4.68 6.16
C LEU A 25 8.37 -5.09 5.74
N THR A 26 8.51 -5.84 4.65
CA THR A 26 9.81 -6.30 4.13
C THR A 26 10.34 -5.37 3.05
N THR A 27 9.46 -4.87 2.16
CA THR A 27 9.83 -3.99 1.05
C THR A 27 10.01 -2.54 1.50
N GLY A 28 9.32 -2.14 2.57
CA GLY A 28 9.27 -0.77 3.06
C GLY A 28 8.47 0.18 2.18
N ASN A 29 7.92 -0.31 1.06
CA ASN A 29 7.02 0.45 0.23
C ASN A 29 5.58 0.28 0.74
N VAL A 30 4.83 1.38 0.82
CA VAL A 30 3.51 1.39 1.43
C VAL A 30 2.54 2.19 0.59
N VAL A 31 1.39 1.61 0.30
CA VAL A 31 0.18 2.28 -0.17
C VAL A 31 -0.89 2.04 0.87
N ALA A 32 -1.55 3.11 1.31
CA ALA A 32 -2.63 3.01 2.28
C ALA A 32 -3.73 4.03 1.99
N GLY A 33 -4.96 3.69 2.36
CA GLY A 33 -6.10 4.59 2.20
C GLY A 33 -7.44 3.94 2.54
N THR A 34 -8.51 4.73 2.49
CA THR A 34 -9.87 4.18 2.61
C THR A 34 -10.20 3.33 1.38
N PRO A 35 -11.11 2.34 1.46
CA PRO A 35 -11.38 1.43 0.35
C PRO A 35 -11.70 2.11 -0.99
N LYS A 36 -12.44 3.24 -0.96
CA LYS A 36 -12.79 4.02 -2.16
C LYS A 36 -11.58 4.69 -2.83
N VAL A 37 -10.64 5.17 -2.05
CA VAL A 37 -9.43 5.85 -2.54
C VAL A 37 -8.41 4.81 -2.98
N PHE A 38 -8.21 3.77 -2.15
CA PHE A 38 -7.25 2.71 -2.39
C PHE A 38 -7.47 2.01 -3.75
N GLY A 39 -8.73 1.70 -4.09
CA GLY A 39 -9.07 1.05 -5.36
C GLY A 39 -8.72 1.86 -6.61
N GLN A 40 -8.57 3.19 -6.49
CA GLN A 40 -8.15 4.06 -7.60
C GLN A 40 -6.66 4.40 -7.53
N LEU A 41 -6.12 4.55 -6.32
CA LEU A 41 -4.75 4.95 -6.07
C LEU A 41 -3.74 3.86 -6.48
N LEU A 42 -4.00 2.61 -6.11
CA LEU A 42 -3.06 1.50 -6.38
C LEU A 42 -2.81 1.30 -7.88
N PRO A 43 -3.83 1.28 -8.78
CA PRO A 43 -3.60 1.21 -10.22
C PRO A 43 -2.78 2.37 -10.78
N ILE A 44 -2.98 3.60 -10.28
CA ILE A 44 -2.21 4.78 -10.70
C ILE A 44 -0.74 4.58 -10.33
N ILE A 45 -0.46 4.15 -9.09
CA ILE A 45 0.91 3.90 -8.64
C ILE A 45 1.56 2.80 -9.48
N GLN A 46 0.84 1.70 -9.74
CA GLN A 46 1.34 0.59 -10.54
C GLN A 46 1.67 1.00 -11.99
N ALA A 47 0.95 1.96 -12.58
CA ALA A 47 1.22 2.47 -13.92
C ALA A 47 2.54 3.25 -14.04
N TYR A 48 3.06 3.79 -12.92
CA TYR A 48 4.26 4.62 -12.89
C TYR A 48 5.39 4.08 -12.01
N ARG A 49 5.28 2.84 -11.49
CA ARG A 49 6.34 2.23 -10.69
C ARG A 49 7.53 1.86 -11.60
N GLY A 50 8.73 2.32 -11.23
CA GLY A 50 9.97 1.99 -11.94
C GLY A 50 10.65 0.74 -11.38
N ASP A 51 11.69 0.25 -12.05
CA ASP A 51 12.39 -1.01 -11.71
C ASP A 51 12.97 -1.05 -10.30
N LYS A 52 13.31 0.11 -9.73
CA LYS A 52 13.81 0.24 -8.35
C LYS A 52 12.73 0.06 -7.27
N LEU A 53 11.46 -0.03 -7.68
CA LEU A 53 10.28 -0.06 -6.82
C LEU A 53 9.35 -1.24 -7.18
N GLN A 54 9.92 -2.35 -7.67
CA GLN A 54 9.15 -3.53 -8.07
C GLN A 54 8.54 -4.32 -6.90
N ALA A 55 9.06 -4.11 -5.69
CA ALA A 55 8.65 -4.77 -4.45
C ALA A 55 7.57 -3.95 -3.71
#